data_AF-A0A9W2WEI4-F1
#
_entry.id   AF-A0A9W2WEI4-F1
#
_cell.length_a   1.000
_cell.length_b   1.000
_cell.length_c   1.000
_cell.angle_alpha   90.00
_cell.angle_beta   90.00
_cell.angle_gamma   90.00
#
_symmetry.space_group_name_H-M   'P 1'
#
loop_
_entity.id
_entity.type
_entity.pdbx_description
1 polymer ?
#
loop_
_entity_poly.entity_id
_entity_poly.type
_entity_poly.pdbx_seq_one_letter_code
_entity_poly.pdbx_strand_id
1 'polypeptide(L)'
;MRKNLWPGCEQYCDQIDIVGGLSARSTCRKLAAETGIVVKSILAEKRFCRKKLVEMQLKVLKILETTRDHVLPIDYYFPPQKTCLICGDEASGCHYGALTCGSCKVFFKRAAEGKQKYLCASRNDCTIDKFRRKNCPSCRLRKCYEAGMTLGARKLKKLGNLKLQEEAEASNTTSATEEPAQKLTVSHIEGYECQPIFLNVLEAIEPGVVCAGHDNNQPDSFAALLSSLNELGERQLVHVVKWAKALPGFRNLHVDDQMAVIQYSWMGLMVFAMGWRSFTNVNSRMLYFAPDLVFNEYRMHKSRMYSQCVRMRHLSQEFGWLQITPQEFLCMKALLLFSIIPVDGLKNQKFFDELRMNYIKELDRIIACKRKNPTSCSRRFYQLTKLLDSVQPIARELHQFTFDLLIKSHMVSVDFPEMMAEIISVQVPKILSGKVKPIYFHTQ
;
A
#
# COMPACT_ATOMS: atom_id res chain seq x y z
N MET A 1 -24.91 -50.83 -3.37
CA MET A 1 -23.97 -50.34 -4.42
C MET A 1 -23.61 -48.89 -4.12
N ARG A 2 -22.29 -48.59 -4.11
CA ARG A 2 -21.60 -47.27 -3.96
C ARG A 2 -21.75 -46.59 -2.58
N LYS A 3 -20.88 -46.85 -1.59
CA LYS A 3 -19.46 -46.45 -1.36
C LYS A 3 -19.28 -44.98 -0.93
N ASN A 4 -19.04 -44.81 0.37
CA ASN A 4 -18.08 -43.95 1.09
C ASN A 4 -17.64 -42.62 0.48
N LEU A 5 -17.79 -41.53 1.26
CA LEU A 5 -16.77 -40.49 1.48
C LEU A 5 -17.27 -39.52 2.58
N TRP A 6 -17.21 -39.91 3.85
CA TRP A 6 -17.19 -39.00 5.00
C TRP A 6 -16.13 -39.53 5.97
N PRO A 7 -14.95 -38.89 6.00
CA PRO A 7 -14.33 -38.59 7.28
C PRO A 7 -13.87 -37.12 7.29
N GLY A 8 -14.27 -36.37 8.30
CA GLY A 8 -13.79 -35.00 8.53
C GLY A 8 -14.90 -33.96 8.68
N CYS A 9 -15.78 -34.13 9.66
CA CYS A 9 -16.55 -33.00 10.21
C CYS A 9 -16.89 -33.19 11.69
N GLU A 10 -16.00 -33.82 12.46
CA GLU A 10 -16.00 -33.80 13.93
C GLU A 10 -14.81 -32.94 14.38
N GLN A 11 -14.96 -31.61 14.34
CA GLN A 11 -14.06 -30.71 15.08
C GLN A 11 -14.57 -29.26 15.25
N TYR A 12 -15.88 -29.01 15.12
CA TYR A 12 -16.44 -27.65 15.30
C TYR A 12 -17.66 -27.58 16.23
N CYS A 13 -17.82 -28.55 17.13
CA CYS A 13 -18.87 -28.53 18.16
C CYS A 13 -18.37 -28.64 19.61
N ASP A 14 -17.06 -28.57 19.86
CA ASP A 14 -16.54 -28.56 21.25
C ASP A 14 -16.11 -27.15 21.64
N GLN A 15 -17.07 -26.33 22.07
CA GLN A 15 -16.88 -25.28 23.08
C GLN A 15 -18.20 -24.60 23.50
N ILE A 16 -19.22 -25.38 23.81
CA ILE A 16 -20.29 -24.94 24.70
C ILE A 16 -20.64 -26.13 25.59
N ASP A 17 -19.94 -26.28 26.71
CA ASP A 17 -20.43 -27.05 27.87
C ASP A 17 -19.59 -26.77 29.13
N ILE A 18 -20.06 -25.84 29.97
CA ILE A 18 -19.89 -25.82 31.44
C ILE A 18 -21.10 -24.97 31.92
N VAL A 19 -22.25 -25.50 32.40
CA VAL A 19 -22.52 -26.14 33.70
C VAL A 19 -23.85 -26.92 33.60
N GLY A 20 -23.84 -28.19 34.02
CA GLY A 20 -24.92 -28.79 34.82
C GLY A 20 -26.28 -29.12 34.18
N GLY A 21 -26.44 -30.38 33.78
CA GLY A 21 -27.59 -31.21 34.20
C GLY A 21 -28.96 -30.94 33.58
N LEU A 22 -29.37 -31.82 32.66
CA LEU A 22 -30.75 -32.20 32.32
C LEU A 22 -31.69 -31.09 31.75
N SER A 23 -32.20 -31.35 30.53
CA SER A 23 -33.40 -30.74 29.89
C SER A 23 -33.24 -29.72 28.74
N ALA A 24 -32.29 -29.90 27.81
CA ALA A 24 -32.26 -29.13 26.55
C ALA A 24 -33.05 -29.79 25.38
N ARG A 25 -33.16 -31.12 25.35
CA ARG A 25 -33.83 -31.88 24.26
C ARG A 25 -35.36 -31.88 24.31
N SER A 26 -35.97 -31.59 25.47
CA SER A 26 -37.43 -31.49 25.65
C SER A 26 -37.93 -30.08 25.33
N THR A 27 -37.16 -29.04 25.68
CA THR A 27 -37.49 -27.63 25.41
C THR A 27 -37.41 -27.30 23.91
N CYS A 28 -36.39 -27.79 23.19
CA CYS A 28 -36.32 -27.62 21.73
C CYS A 28 -37.45 -28.33 20.97
N ARG A 29 -37.97 -29.46 21.48
CA ARG A 29 -39.10 -30.17 20.86
C ARG A 29 -40.44 -29.49 21.09
N LYS A 30 -40.63 -28.83 22.25
CA LYS A 30 -41.83 -28.01 22.50
C LYS A 30 -41.83 -26.72 21.65
N LEU A 31 -40.70 -26.03 21.51
CA LEU A 31 -40.59 -24.86 20.62
C LEU A 31 -40.74 -25.19 19.13
N ALA A 32 -40.33 -26.40 18.69
CA ALA A 32 -40.50 -26.86 17.31
C ALA A 32 -41.95 -27.22 16.96
N ALA A 33 -42.81 -27.51 17.95
CA ALA A 33 -44.22 -27.82 17.74
C ALA A 33 -45.10 -26.56 17.59
N GLU A 34 -44.71 -25.43 18.18
CA GLU A 34 -45.50 -24.19 18.18
C GLU A 34 -45.14 -23.21 17.03
N THR A 35 -44.05 -23.42 16.27
CA THR A 35 -43.57 -22.46 15.26
C THR A 35 -43.26 -23.08 13.89
N GLY A 36 -44.11 -23.99 13.42
CA GLY A 36 -43.97 -24.76 12.16
C GLY A 36 -43.74 -23.97 10.85
N ILE A 37 -43.70 -22.63 10.91
CA ILE A 37 -43.39 -21.72 9.81
C ILE A 37 -41.89 -21.37 9.74
N VAL A 38 -41.17 -21.34 10.87
CA VAL A 38 -39.77 -20.82 10.92
C VAL A 38 -38.74 -21.85 10.45
N VAL A 39 -38.93 -23.14 10.75
CA VAL A 39 -37.96 -24.20 10.38
C VAL A 39 -37.99 -24.50 8.88
N LYS A 40 -39.15 -24.37 8.22
CA LYS A 40 -39.27 -24.54 6.76
C LYS A 40 -38.62 -23.39 6.00
N SER A 41 -38.72 -22.14 6.46
CA SER A 41 -38.01 -21.01 5.84
C SER A 41 -36.49 -21.12 6.00
N ILE A 42 -35.98 -21.50 7.18
CA ILE A 42 -34.54 -21.66 7.41
C ILE A 42 -33.95 -22.85 6.62
N LEU A 43 -34.69 -23.96 6.48
CA LEU A 43 -34.26 -25.11 5.67
C LEU A 43 -34.40 -24.85 4.16
N ALA A 44 -35.40 -24.06 3.73
CA ALA A 44 -35.53 -23.61 2.36
C ALA A 44 -34.44 -22.60 1.98
N GLU A 45 -34.10 -21.65 2.86
CA GLU A 45 -32.98 -20.72 2.72
C GLU A 45 -31.62 -21.45 2.72
N LYS A 46 -31.42 -22.46 3.59
CA LYS A 46 -30.19 -23.28 3.57
C LYS A 46 -30.07 -24.15 2.31
N ARG A 47 -31.17 -24.67 1.75
CA ARG A 47 -31.16 -25.39 0.46
C ARG A 47 -30.99 -24.47 -0.74
N PHE A 48 -31.61 -23.29 -0.73
CA PHE A 48 -31.48 -22.27 -1.77
C PHE A 48 -30.06 -21.70 -1.81
N CYS A 49 -29.49 -21.39 -0.64
CA CYS A 49 -28.13 -20.89 -0.50
C CYS A 49 -27.09 -21.97 -0.87
N ARG A 50 -27.27 -23.25 -0.50
CA ARG A 50 -26.38 -24.34 -0.98
C ARG A 50 -26.49 -24.60 -2.48
N LYS A 51 -27.70 -24.58 -3.07
CA LYS A 51 -27.85 -24.74 -4.53
C LYS A 51 -27.22 -23.58 -5.31
N LYS A 52 -27.42 -22.32 -4.88
CA LYS A 52 -26.78 -21.16 -5.50
C LYS A 52 -25.28 -21.11 -5.26
N LEU A 53 -24.76 -21.48 -4.09
CA LEU A 53 -23.32 -21.54 -3.84
C LEU A 53 -22.64 -22.60 -4.72
N VAL A 54 -23.30 -23.74 -4.94
CA VAL A 54 -22.80 -24.82 -5.81
C VAL A 54 -22.92 -24.45 -7.30
N GLU A 55 -24.01 -23.80 -7.73
CA GLU A 55 -24.12 -23.23 -9.08
C GLU A 55 -23.10 -22.10 -9.34
N MET A 56 -22.83 -21.27 -8.33
CA MET A 56 -21.84 -20.20 -8.38
C MET A 56 -20.42 -20.78 -8.38
N GLN A 57 -20.14 -21.82 -7.59
CA GLN A 57 -18.87 -22.57 -7.65
C GLN A 57 -18.66 -23.28 -8.99
N LEU A 58 -19.72 -23.84 -9.60
CA LEU A 58 -19.66 -24.47 -10.93
C LEU A 58 -19.47 -23.43 -12.06
N LYS A 59 -20.06 -22.24 -11.94
CA LYS A 59 -19.81 -21.11 -12.86
C LYS A 59 -18.39 -20.55 -12.70
N VAL A 60 -17.89 -20.44 -11.47
CA VAL A 60 -16.51 -20.03 -11.17
C VAL A 60 -15.48 -21.01 -11.73
N LEU A 61 -15.74 -22.33 -11.64
CA LEU A 61 -14.87 -23.34 -12.26
C LEU A 61 -14.81 -23.22 -13.79
N LYS A 62 -15.96 -22.93 -14.43
CA LYS A 62 -16.04 -22.69 -15.88
C LYS A 62 -15.35 -21.41 -16.32
N ILE A 63 -15.45 -20.33 -15.53
CA ILE A 63 -14.80 -19.04 -15.80
C ILE A 63 -13.28 -19.14 -15.67
N LEU A 64 -12.79 -19.90 -14.68
CA LEU A 64 -11.36 -20.19 -14.50
C LEU A 64 -10.76 -21.07 -15.62
N GLU A 65 -11.57 -21.85 -16.32
CA GLU A 65 -11.14 -22.59 -17.52
C GLU A 65 -11.07 -21.68 -18.76
N THR A 66 -11.97 -20.70 -18.92
CA THR A 66 -11.96 -19.75 -20.05
C THR A 66 -10.88 -18.65 -19.95
N THR A 67 -10.35 -18.35 -18.77
CA THR A 67 -9.32 -17.31 -18.58
C THR A 67 -7.90 -17.75 -18.96
N ARG A 68 -7.72 -18.98 -19.48
CA ARG A 68 -6.41 -19.48 -19.93
C ARG A 68 -6.03 -19.15 -21.39
N ASP A 69 -6.97 -18.77 -22.27
CA ASP A 69 -6.70 -18.73 -23.72
C ASP A 69 -7.07 -17.45 -24.49
N HIS A 70 -7.12 -16.28 -23.85
CA HIS A 70 -7.23 -15.01 -24.60
C HIS A 70 -6.15 -13.99 -24.20
N VAL A 71 -4.99 -14.14 -24.84
CA VAL A 71 -4.04 -13.06 -25.10
C VAL A 71 -4.68 -12.13 -26.14
N LEU A 72 -4.98 -10.88 -25.76
CA LEU A 72 -5.28 -9.80 -26.71
C LEU A 72 -4.49 -8.52 -26.34
N PRO A 73 -4.16 -7.69 -27.33
CA PRO A 73 -2.85 -7.07 -27.46
C PRO A 73 -2.70 -5.77 -26.67
N ILE A 74 -1.58 -5.69 -25.94
CA ILE A 74 -1.08 -4.48 -25.30
C ILE A 74 -0.36 -3.65 -26.36
N ASP A 75 -1.09 -2.88 -27.16
CA ASP A 75 -0.49 -1.85 -28.02
C ASP A 75 -1.58 -0.84 -28.36
N TYR A 76 -1.87 0.09 -27.47
CA TYR A 76 -2.39 1.45 -27.72
C TYR A 76 -2.54 2.09 -26.33
N TYR A 77 -2.09 3.34 -26.16
CA TYR A 77 -2.08 4.14 -24.92
C TYR A 77 -0.83 4.04 -24.01
N PHE A 78 0.31 4.58 -24.48
CA PHE A 78 1.33 5.17 -23.60
C PHE A 78 1.25 6.71 -23.63
N PRO A 79 1.12 7.38 -22.46
CA PRO A 79 1.18 8.85 -22.29
C PRO A 79 2.60 9.31 -21.89
N PRO A 80 2.84 10.61 -21.59
CA PRO A 80 3.89 11.43 -22.20
C PRO A 80 5.34 10.95 -21.94
N GLN A 81 6.22 11.24 -22.90
CA GLN A 81 7.62 10.81 -22.97
C GLN A 81 8.38 11.00 -21.63
N LYS A 82 8.83 9.89 -21.03
CA LYS A 82 9.66 9.89 -19.83
C LYS A 82 11.06 10.42 -20.17
N THR A 83 11.55 11.45 -19.46
CA THR A 83 12.85 12.09 -19.72
C THR A 83 13.93 11.63 -18.73
N CYS A 84 15.18 11.58 -19.19
CA CYS A 84 16.34 11.16 -18.42
C CYS A 84 16.76 12.24 -17.42
N LEU A 85 16.85 11.90 -16.13
CA LEU A 85 17.21 12.85 -15.06
C LEU A 85 18.61 13.47 -15.19
N ILE A 86 19.50 12.82 -15.97
CA ILE A 86 20.87 13.30 -16.15
C ILE A 86 20.96 14.31 -17.30
N CYS A 87 20.32 14.02 -18.43
CA CYS A 87 20.56 14.75 -19.69
C CYS A 87 19.30 15.14 -20.47
N GLY A 88 18.10 14.88 -19.95
CA GLY A 88 16.82 15.23 -20.58
C GLY A 88 16.42 14.39 -21.81
N ASP A 89 17.30 13.51 -22.30
CA ASP A 89 17.01 12.59 -23.41
C ASP A 89 15.94 11.54 -23.04
N GLU A 90 15.38 10.83 -24.02
CA GLU A 90 14.33 9.84 -23.78
C GLU A 90 14.80 8.72 -22.83
N ALA A 91 14.05 8.49 -21.76
CA ALA A 91 14.39 7.54 -20.72
C ALA A 91 13.99 6.12 -21.10
N SER A 92 14.98 5.23 -21.13
CA SER A 92 14.81 3.80 -21.40
C SER A 92 14.28 2.99 -20.19
N GLY A 93 14.27 3.58 -18.99
CA GLY A 93 13.89 2.92 -17.75
C GLY A 93 14.74 3.35 -16.55
N CYS A 94 14.54 2.70 -15.41
CA CYS A 94 15.33 2.93 -14.19
C CYS A 94 16.61 2.08 -14.23
N HIS A 95 17.78 2.71 -14.18
CA HIS A 95 19.09 2.06 -14.14
C HIS A 95 19.89 2.57 -12.94
N TYR A 96 20.45 1.66 -12.15
CA TYR A 96 21.28 1.98 -10.97
C TYR A 96 20.59 2.85 -9.90
N GLY A 97 19.24 2.91 -9.89
CA GLY A 97 18.47 3.72 -8.94
C GLY A 97 17.91 5.03 -9.50
N ALA A 98 18.17 5.37 -10.77
CA ALA A 98 17.66 6.59 -11.41
C ALA A 98 17.04 6.35 -12.80
N LEU A 99 16.00 7.13 -13.14
CA LEU A 99 15.39 7.13 -14.48
C LEU A 99 16.36 7.73 -15.52
N THR A 100 16.89 6.89 -16.39
CA THR A 100 17.97 7.28 -17.31
C THR A 100 17.80 6.77 -18.74
N CYS A 101 18.38 7.51 -19.69
CA CYS A 101 18.55 7.04 -21.06
C CYS A 101 19.67 5.98 -21.13
N GLY A 102 19.69 5.18 -22.21
CA GLY A 102 20.70 4.14 -22.40
C GLY A 102 22.14 4.65 -22.34
N SER A 103 22.40 5.89 -22.77
CA SER A 103 23.76 6.46 -22.73
C SER A 103 24.25 6.75 -21.32
N CYS A 104 23.38 7.24 -20.43
CA CYS A 104 23.74 7.58 -19.05
C CYS A 104 23.89 6.32 -18.19
N LYS A 105 23.10 5.27 -18.48
CA LYS A 105 23.31 3.93 -17.92
C LYS A 105 24.73 3.43 -18.19
N VAL A 106 25.15 3.38 -19.45
CA VAL A 106 26.46 2.81 -19.85
C VAL A 106 27.60 3.69 -19.34
N PHE A 107 27.44 5.02 -19.43
CA PHE A 107 28.41 5.96 -18.88
C PHE A 107 28.64 5.73 -17.39
N PHE A 108 27.57 5.68 -16.58
CA PHE A 108 27.67 5.52 -15.14
C PHE A 108 28.37 4.20 -14.77
N LYS A 109 28.01 3.09 -15.41
CA LYS A 109 28.68 1.80 -15.19
C LYS A 109 30.19 1.91 -15.38
N ARG A 110 30.63 2.45 -16.53
CA ARG A 110 32.07 2.59 -16.86
C ARG A 110 32.78 3.57 -15.95
N ALA A 111 32.13 4.68 -15.62
CA ALA A 111 32.71 5.77 -14.85
C ALA A 111 32.83 5.45 -13.36
N ALA A 112 31.88 4.67 -12.81
CA ALA A 112 31.90 4.26 -11.41
C ALA A 112 32.68 2.95 -11.17
N GLU A 113 32.79 2.04 -12.16
CA GLU A 113 33.68 0.86 -12.09
C GLU A 113 35.15 1.22 -12.45
N GLY A 114 35.35 2.31 -13.20
CA GLY A 114 36.65 2.71 -13.72
C GLY A 114 37.52 3.43 -12.70
N LYS A 115 38.84 3.23 -12.78
CA LYS A 115 39.84 3.98 -11.98
C LYS A 115 40.14 5.38 -12.52
N GLN A 116 39.43 5.82 -13.56
CA GLN A 116 39.68 7.08 -14.24
C GLN A 116 39.12 8.25 -13.42
N LYS A 117 39.98 9.18 -13.03
CA LYS A 117 39.59 10.41 -12.32
C LYS A 117 39.18 11.47 -13.33
N TYR A 118 37.91 11.82 -13.36
CA TYR A 118 37.42 12.90 -14.21
C TYR A 118 37.59 14.25 -13.51
N LEU A 119 38.27 15.19 -14.17
CA LEU A 119 38.40 16.57 -13.73
C LEU A 119 37.55 17.48 -14.62
N CYS A 120 36.88 18.47 -14.01
CA CYS A 120 36.19 19.50 -14.77
C CYS A 120 37.19 20.57 -15.20
N ALA A 121 37.12 21.01 -16.46
CA ALA A 121 37.94 22.12 -16.98
C ALA A 121 37.44 23.51 -16.55
N SER A 122 36.34 23.58 -15.78
CA SER A 122 35.67 24.80 -15.35
C SER A 122 35.35 24.73 -13.85
N ARG A 123 34.24 25.30 -13.39
CA ARG A 123 33.87 25.43 -11.96
C ARG A 123 33.05 24.25 -11.41
N ASN A 124 33.16 23.07 -12.01
CA ASN A 124 32.35 21.88 -11.66
C ASN A 124 30.83 22.09 -11.78
N ASP A 125 30.34 23.02 -12.60
CA ASP A 125 28.93 23.43 -12.73
C ASP A 125 28.36 23.29 -14.16
N CYS A 126 29.05 22.55 -15.04
CA CYS A 126 28.66 22.41 -16.44
C CYS A 126 27.23 21.85 -16.61
N THR A 127 26.45 22.48 -17.51
CA THR A 127 25.12 21.98 -17.88
C THR A 127 25.19 20.66 -18.66
N ILE A 128 24.40 19.67 -18.22
CA ILE A 128 24.34 18.35 -18.85
C ILE A 128 22.99 18.16 -19.54
N ASP A 129 22.99 18.13 -20.88
CA ASP A 129 21.85 17.81 -21.75
C ASP A 129 22.22 16.77 -22.83
N LYS A 130 21.29 16.43 -23.72
CA LYS A 130 21.48 15.42 -24.78
C LYS A 130 22.72 15.67 -25.65
N PHE A 131 23.04 16.93 -25.91
CA PHE A 131 24.12 17.34 -26.82
C PHE A 131 25.44 17.58 -26.06
N ARG A 132 25.39 18.17 -24.88
CA ARG A 132 26.56 18.59 -24.07
C ARG A 132 27.02 17.55 -23.06
N ARG A 133 26.31 16.44 -22.87
CA ARG A 133 26.70 15.34 -21.95
C ARG A 133 28.05 14.66 -22.26
N LYS A 134 28.69 14.97 -23.40
CA LYS A 134 30.05 14.48 -23.71
C LYS A 134 31.14 15.48 -23.29
N ASN A 135 30.81 16.75 -23.10
CA ASN A 135 31.78 17.83 -22.91
C ASN A 135 32.43 17.81 -21.52
N CYS A 136 31.70 17.36 -20.50
CA CYS A 136 32.24 17.27 -19.14
C CYS A 136 31.83 15.95 -18.46
N PRO A 137 32.67 14.90 -18.56
CA PRO A 137 32.46 13.65 -17.85
C PRO A 137 32.42 13.82 -16.33
N SER A 138 33.20 14.76 -15.77
CA SER A 138 33.23 15.04 -14.32
C SER A 138 31.86 15.51 -13.80
N CYS A 139 31.32 16.59 -14.36
CA CYS A 139 29.99 17.10 -14.00
C CYS A 139 28.88 16.11 -14.32
N ARG A 140 29.02 15.31 -15.39
CA ARG A 140 28.06 14.25 -15.72
C ARG A 140 28.06 13.14 -14.66
N LEU A 141 29.22 12.68 -14.22
CA LEU A 141 29.34 11.65 -13.19
C LEU A 141 28.85 12.16 -11.84
N ARG A 142 29.21 13.40 -11.49
CA ARG A 142 28.68 14.08 -10.32
C ARG A 142 27.14 14.13 -10.34
N LYS A 143 26.55 14.55 -11.47
CA LYS A 143 25.09 14.57 -11.65
C LYS A 143 24.46 13.17 -11.57
N CYS A 144 25.17 12.10 -11.98
CA CYS A 144 24.72 10.73 -11.76
C CYS A 144 24.67 10.35 -10.28
N TYR A 145 25.68 10.71 -9.49
CA TYR A 145 25.68 10.46 -8.05
C TYR A 145 24.65 11.31 -7.30
N GLU A 146 24.48 12.58 -7.70
CA GLU A 146 23.42 13.46 -7.19
C GLU A 146 22.03 12.91 -7.51
N ALA A 147 21.88 12.27 -8.67
CA ALA A 147 20.67 11.53 -9.03
C ALA A 147 20.57 10.15 -8.34
N GLY A 148 21.40 9.85 -7.34
CA GLY A 148 21.31 8.63 -6.54
C GLY A 148 21.74 7.34 -7.24
N MET A 149 22.47 7.43 -8.37
CA MET A 149 22.96 6.23 -9.05
C MET A 149 24.04 5.54 -8.21
N THR A 150 23.93 4.22 -8.01
CA THR A 150 24.90 3.43 -7.23
C THR A 150 25.21 2.06 -7.85
N LEU A 151 26.47 1.61 -7.70
CA LEU A 151 26.93 0.28 -8.12
C LEU A 151 26.89 -0.72 -6.96
N GLY A 152 25.69 -1.03 -6.45
CA GLY A 152 25.52 -2.26 -5.68
C GLY A 152 24.62 -2.16 -4.45
N ALA A 153 23.41 -2.68 -4.61
CA ALA A 153 22.92 -3.68 -3.67
C ALA A 153 23.78 -4.95 -3.84
N ARG A 154 24.91 -5.05 -3.11
CA ARG A 154 25.60 -6.29 -2.70
C ARG A 154 26.91 -5.96 -1.94
N LYS A 155 27.01 -6.47 -0.70
CA LYS A 155 28.15 -6.51 0.24
C LYS A 155 28.42 -5.26 1.10
N LEU A 156 27.72 -5.18 2.24
CA LEU A 156 28.31 -4.64 3.47
C LEU A 156 28.74 -5.81 4.37
N LYS A 157 29.97 -6.30 4.15
CA LYS A 157 30.73 -7.05 5.17
C LYS A 157 32.14 -6.51 5.18
N LYS A 158 32.55 -6.05 6.37
CA LYS A 158 33.90 -5.66 6.81
C LYS A 158 34.53 -4.44 6.13
N LEU A 159 34.39 -3.29 6.79
CA LEU A 159 35.49 -2.35 6.95
C LEU A 159 35.66 -2.06 8.45
N GLY A 160 36.21 -3.05 9.15
CA GLY A 160 36.78 -2.90 10.48
C GLY A 160 38.14 -3.60 10.44
N ASN A 161 39.19 -2.83 10.75
CA ASN A 161 40.60 -3.19 10.93
C ASN A 161 41.57 -2.70 9.83
N LEU A 162 42.18 -1.56 10.13
CA LEU A 162 43.57 -1.09 9.88
C LEU A 162 43.59 0.33 10.50
N LYS A 163 44.32 0.72 11.55
CA LYS A 163 45.45 0.17 12.31
C LYS A 163 45.43 0.76 13.74
N LEU A 164 46.12 0.05 14.64
CA LEU A 164 46.37 0.28 16.06
C LEU A 164 47.32 1.47 16.36
N GLN A 165 47.32 1.82 17.67
CA GLN A 165 48.43 2.37 18.48
C GLN A 165 48.55 3.91 18.47
N GLU A 166 48.57 4.65 19.59
CA GLU A 166 49.19 4.43 20.90
C GLU A 166 48.58 5.37 21.99
N GLU A 167 48.69 4.99 23.26
CA GLU A 167 48.13 5.67 24.45
C GLU A 167 49.01 6.82 25.02
N ALA A 168 48.33 7.74 25.72
CA ALA A 168 48.72 8.42 26.98
C ALA A 168 49.93 9.40 27.04
N GLU A 169 49.66 10.67 27.36
CA GLU A 169 49.99 11.37 28.64
C GLU A 169 50.22 12.90 28.54
N ALA A 170 49.53 13.60 29.45
CA ALA A 170 49.85 14.80 30.24
C ALA A 170 50.71 16.00 29.73
N SER A 171 50.07 17.17 29.85
CA SER A 171 50.55 18.42 30.51
C SER A 171 51.46 19.45 29.79
N ASN A 172 50.97 20.70 29.89
CA ASN A 172 51.64 22.00 30.06
C ASN A 172 52.37 22.77 28.91
N THR A 173 51.85 24.00 28.73
CA THR A 173 52.51 25.32 28.57
C THR A 173 53.13 25.80 27.24
N THR A 174 52.57 26.95 26.80
CA THR A 174 53.19 28.22 26.32
C THR A 174 53.65 28.46 24.87
N SER A 175 53.17 29.63 24.38
CA SER A 175 53.71 30.63 23.42
C SER A 175 53.86 30.27 21.94
N ALA A 176 53.05 30.89 21.04
CA ALA A 176 53.34 32.13 20.25
C ALA A 176 53.99 31.76 18.89
N THR A 177 53.72 32.30 17.69
CA THR A 177 53.01 33.45 17.10
C THR A 177 52.95 33.12 15.58
N GLU A 178 51.87 33.30 14.81
CA GLU A 178 51.57 34.38 13.82
C GLU A 178 51.01 33.68 12.54
N GLU A 179 49.75 33.88 12.13
CA GLU A 179 49.22 34.84 11.10
C GLU A 179 48.43 34.05 10.00
N PRO A 180 47.50 34.66 9.24
CA PRO A 180 46.09 34.24 9.29
C PRO A 180 45.59 33.54 8.02
N ALA A 181 45.10 32.31 8.15
CA ALA A 181 44.29 31.66 7.12
C ALA A 181 42.82 32.07 7.27
N GLN A 182 42.37 32.94 6.34
CA GLN A 182 41.00 33.40 6.19
C GLN A 182 40.01 32.20 6.18
N LYS A 183 39.22 32.10 7.25
CA LYS A 183 37.99 31.31 7.27
C LYS A 183 36.98 31.98 6.35
N LEU A 184 36.87 31.49 5.12
CA LEU A 184 35.71 31.78 4.28
C LEU A 184 34.55 30.90 4.76
N THR A 185 33.79 31.47 5.67
CA THR A 185 32.43 31.04 6.01
C THR A 185 31.62 30.95 4.73
N VAL A 186 31.35 29.72 4.29
CA VAL A 186 30.30 29.49 3.29
C VAL A 186 28.99 29.80 4.00
N SER A 187 28.47 30.97 3.69
CA SER A 187 27.12 31.40 4.01
C SER A 187 26.14 30.30 3.59
N HIS A 188 25.29 29.94 4.54
CA HIS A 188 24.08 29.18 4.35
C HIS A 188 23.35 29.64 3.07
N ILE A 189 23.36 28.81 2.02
CA ILE A 189 22.35 28.90 0.97
C ILE A 189 21.22 28.02 1.45
N GLU A 190 20.28 28.63 2.17
CA GLU A 190 18.94 28.09 2.36
C GLU A 190 18.29 27.91 0.98
N GLY A 191 17.64 26.76 0.74
CA GLY A 191 16.62 26.68 -0.32
C GLY A 191 16.82 25.68 -1.47
N TYR A 192 17.46 24.54 -1.28
CA TYR A 192 17.18 23.36 -2.11
C TYR A 192 16.88 22.17 -1.20
N GLU A 193 15.61 22.01 -0.81
CA GLU A 193 15.14 20.72 -0.26
C GLU A 193 15.38 19.66 -1.34
N CYS A 194 16.36 18.79 -1.14
CA CYS A 194 16.56 17.60 -1.94
C CYS A 194 15.36 16.69 -1.72
N GLN A 195 14.29 16.84 -2.51
CA GLN A 195 13.18 15.89 -2.54
C GLN A 195 13.76 14.55 -3.04
N PRO A 196 13.73 13.47 -2.22
CA PRO A 196 14.20 12.15 -2.64
C PRO A 196 13.52 11.71 -3.92
N ILE A 197 14.27 11.19 -4.91
CA ILE A 197 13.75 10.70 -6.21
C ILE A 197 12.59 9.70 -6.01
N PHE A 198 12.65 8.93 -4.93
CA PHE A 198 11.60 8.00 -4.56
C PHE A 198 10.25 8.70 -4.34
N LEU A 199 10.23 9.84 -3.66
CA LEU A 199 9.02 10.63 -3.44
C LEU A 199 8.48 11.20 -4.75
N ASN A 200 9.33 11.70 -5.64
CA ASN A 200 8.90 12.16 -6.97
C ASN A 200 8.24 11.04 -7.77
N VAL A 201 8.76 9.81 -7.66
CA VAL A 201 8.13 8.64 -8.29
C VAL A 201 6.77 8.35 -7.65
N LEU A 202 6.69 8.32 -6.31
CA LEU A 202 5.42 8.06 -5.61
C LEU A 202 4.35 9.10 -5.97
N GLU A 203 4.72 10.37 -6.04
CA GLU A 203 3.84 11.47 -6.44
C GLU A 203 3.39 11.32 -7.91
N ALA A 204 4.32 11.03 -8.82
CA ALA A 204 4.02 10.91 -10.25
C ALA A 204 3.13 9.72 -10.61
N ILE A 205 3.08 8.68 -9.77
CA ILE A 205 2.24 7.50 -9.99
C ILE A 205 0.90 7.59 -9.26
N GLU A 206 0.64 8.66 -8.50
CA GLU A 206 -0.61 8.79 -7.76
C GLU A 206 -1.80 8.68 -8.71
N PRO A 207 -2.79 7.84 -8.38
CA PRO A 207 -4.01 7.76 -9.17
C PRO A 207 -4.70 9.12 -9.26
N GLY A 208 -5.15 9.46 -10.47
CA GLY A 208 -6.07 10.58 -10.65
C GLY A 208 -7.37 10.38 -9.88
N VAL A 209 -8.12 11.46 -9.72
CA VAL A 209 -9.43 11.43 -9.05
C VAL A 209 -10.41 10.58 -9.86
N VAL A 210 -11.11 9.67 -9.18
CA VAL A 210 -12.12 8.78 -9.76
C VAL A 210 -13.49 9.16 -9.19
N CYS A 211 -14.46 9.39 -10.07
CA CYS A 211 -15.86 9.65 -9.69
C CYS A 211 -16.66 8.36 -9.52
N ALA A 212 -17.66 8.40 -8.63
CA ALA A 212 -18.56 7.28 -8.36
C ALA A 212 -19.64 7.09 -9.44
N GLY A 213 -19.93 8.12 -10.22
CA GLY A 213 -21.10 8.17 -11.12
C GLY A 213 -22.40 8.27 -10.33
N HIS A 214 -22.38 8.90 -9.15
CA HIS A 214 -23.56 9.00 -8.29
C HIS A 214 -24.45 10.18 -8.73
N ASP A 215 -25.72 9.89 -9.01
CA ASP A 215 -26.69 10.91 -9.39
C ASP A 215 -27.27 11.61 -8.16
N ASN A 216 -26.74 12.80 -7.85
CA ASN A 216 -27.21 13.61 -6.73
C ASN A 216 -28.59 14.26 -6.97
N ASN A 217 -29.19 14.10 -8.16
CA ASN A 217 -30.56 14.57 -8.43
C ASN A 217 -31.63 13.56 -7.97
N GLN A 218 -31.23 12.32 -7.69
CA GLN A 218 -32.13 11.30 -7.17
C GLN A 218 -32.12 11.29 -5.63
N PRO A 219 -33.22 10.92 -4.97
CA PRO A 219 -33.25 10.82 -3.52
C PRO A 219 -32.33 9.69 -3.03
N ASP A 220 -31.50 10.00 -2.05
CA ASP A 220 -30.62 9.02 -1.42
C ASP A 220 -31.41 7.84 -0.86
N SER A 221 -31.02 6.63 -1.23
CA SER A 221 -31.49 5.39 -0.63
C SER A 221 -30.32 4.54 -0.15
N PHE A 222 -30.58 3.61 0.77
CA PHE A 222 -29.58 2.63 1.21
C PHE A 222 -28.96 1.89 0.02
N ALA A 223 -29.82 1.42 -0.89
CA ALA A 223 -29.42 0.68 -2.09
C ALA A 223 -28.55 1.53 -3.03
N ALA A 224 -29.00 2.75 -3.33
CA ALA A 224 -28.29 3.64 -4.25
C ALA A 224 -26.91 4.03 -3.72
N LEU A 225 -26.81 4.43 -2.44
CA LEU A 225 -25.55 4.84 -1.83
C LEU A 225 -24.51 3.70 -1.82
N LEU A 226 -24.93 2.48 -1.46
CA LEU A 226 -24.02 1.34 -1.40
C LEU A 226 -23.63 0.82 -2.79
N SER A 227 -24.57 0.85 -3.75
CA SER A 227 -24.26 0.50 -5.14
C SER A 227 -23.25 1.48 -5.74
N SER A 228 -23.43 2.79 -5.51
CA SER A 228 -22.44 3.80 -5.93
C SER A 228 -21.08 3.64 -5.24
N LEU A 229 -21.04 3.22 -3.97
CA LEU A 229 -19.78 2.90 -3.29
C LEU A 229 -19.08 1.66 -3.88
N ASN A 230 -19.84 0.61 -4.20
CA ASN A 230 -19.30 -0.60 -4.80
C ASN A 230 -18.75 -0.33 -6.21
N GLU A 231 -19.48 0.45 -7.00
CA GLU A 231 -19.07 0.90 -8.33
C GLU A 231 -17.80 1.76 -8.27
N LEU A 232 -17.74 2.70 -7.33
CA LEU A 232 -16.52 3.47 -7.06
C LEU A 232 -15.35 2.54 -6.67
N GLY A 233 -15.62 1.54 -5.83
CA GLY A 233 -14.65 0.55 -5.39
C GLY A 233 -14.01 -0.21 -6.55
N GLU A 234 -14.81 -0.74 -7.49
CA GLU A 234 -14.28 -1.43 -8.67
C GLU A 234 -13.39 -0.52 -9.51
N ARG A 235 -13.85 0.70 -9.82
CA ARG A 235 -13.05 1.65 -10.59
C ARG A 235 -11.75 1.98 -9.87
N GLN A 236 -11.80 2.24 -8.57
CA GLN A 236 -10.61 2.50 -7.77
C GLN A 236 -9.66 1.30 -7.72
N LEU A 237 -10.16 0.05 -7.67
CA LEU A 237 -9.32 -1.15 -7.74
C LEU A 237 -8.51 -1.21 -9.02
N VAL A 238 -9.11 -0.90 -10.18
CA VAL A 238 -8.38 -0.85 -11.46
C VAL A 238 -7.21 0.13 -11.37
N HIS A 239 -7.42 1.29 -10.76
CA HIS A 239 -6.35 2.26 -10.53
C HIS A 239 -5.32 1.81 -9.50
N VAL A 240 -5.73 1.11 -8.43
CA VAL A 240 -4.82 0.53 -7.43
C VAL A 240 -3.92 -0.52 -8.05
N VAL A 241 -4.42 -1.37 -8.94
CA VAL A 241 -3.61 -2.35 -9.67
C VAL A 241 -2.56 -1.65 -10.55
N LYS A 242 -2.95 -0.60 -11.27
CA LYS A 242 -2.03 0.20 -12.10
C LYS A 242 -0.97 0.89 -11.24
N TRP A 243 -1.37 1.50 -10.13
CA TRP A 243 -0.49 2.15 -9.16
C TRP A 243 0.50 1.15 -8.53
N ALA A 244 0.02 0.01 -8.04
CA ALA A 244 0.86 -1.02 -7.45
C ALA A 244 1.93 -1.51 -8.44
N LYS A 245 1.54 -1.76 -9.70
CA LYS A 245 2.49 -2.11 -10.77
C LYS A 245 3.49 -1.01 -11.10
N ALA A 246 3.23 0.24 -10.75
CA ALA A 246 4.15 1.36 -10.98
C ALA A 246 5.10 1.60 -9.80
N LEU A 247 4.83 1.01 -8.62
CA LEU A 247 5.68 1.13 -7.44
C LEU A 247 7.09 0.54 -7.68
N PRO A 248 8.15 1.23 -7.25
CA PRO A 248 9.51 0.71 -7.29
C PRO A 248 9.62 -0.68 -6.66
N GLY A 249 10.13 -1.65 -7.43
CA GLY A 249 10.39 -3.02 -6.99
C GLY A 249 9.18 -3.98 -7.03
N PHE A 250 7.94 -3.48 -7.13
CA PHE A 250 6.75 -4.33 -7.02
C PHE A 250 6.65 -5.37 -8.14
N ARG A 251 6.95 -4.99 -9.39
CA ARG A 251 6.92 -5.91 -10.56
C ARG A 251 7.88 -7.09 -10.47
N ASN A 252 8.87 -7.02 -9.58
CA ASN A 252 9.86 -8.08 -9.39
C ASN A 252 9.37 -9.17 -8.42
N LEU A 253 8.24 -8.96 -7.73
CA LEU A 253 7.55 -10.03 -6.98
C LEU A 253 7.02 -11.08 -7.95
N HIS A 254 6.86 -12.32 -7.48
CA HIS A 254 6.17 -13.35 -8.24
C HIS A 254 4.74 -12.86 -8.59
N VAL A 255 4.22 -13.18 -9.78
CA VAL A 255 2.90 -12.69 -10.23
C VAL A 255 1.79 -13.04 -9.23
N ASP A 256 1.77 -14.28 -8.74
CA ASP A 256 0.83 -14.68 -7.67
C ASP A 256 0.99 -13.88 -6.37
N ASP A 257 2.22 -13.53 -5.99
CA ASP A 257 2.48 -12.70 -4.80
C ASP A 257 1.98 -11.26 -5.05
N GLN A 258 2.16 -10.71 -6.26
CA GLN A 258 1.61 -9.41 -6.64
C GLN A 258 0.08 -9.39 -6.50
N MET A 259 -0.58 -10.43 -7.01
CA MET A 259 -2.04 -10.56 -6.93
C MET A 259 -2.50 -10.69 -5.48
N ALA A 260 -1.87 -11.57 -4.69
CA ALA A 260 -2.21 -11.78 -3.29
C ALA A 260 -2.07 -10.49 -2.47
N VAL A 261 -0.95 -9.77 -2.62
CA VAL A 261 -0.68 -8.53 -1.89
C VAL A 261 -1.73 -7.46 -2.20
N ILE A 262 -2.12 -7.28 -3.47
CA ILE A 262 -3.17 -6.33 -3.85
C ILE A 262 -4.53 -6.77 -3.29
N GLN A 263 -4.89 -8.06 -3.48
CA GLN A 263 -6.19 -8.62 -3.09
C GLN A 263 -6.43 -8.65 -1.58
N TYR A 264 -5.38 -8.65 -0.76
CA TYR A 264 -5.53 -8.57 0.70
C TYR A 264 -5.47 -7.15 1.26
N SER A 265 -4.76 -6.22 0.59
CA SER A 265 -4.54 -4.86 1.12
C SER A 265 -5.52 -3.81 0.58
N TRP A 266 -6.30 -4.11 -0.46
CA TRP A 266 -7.11 -3.11 -1.17
C TRP A 266 -8.05 -2.28 -0.27
N MET A 267 -8.73 -2.90 0.69
CA MET A 267 -9.65 -2.19 1.59
C MET A 267 -8.89 -1.19 2.47
N GLY A 268 -7.74 -1.60 3.02
CA GLY A 268 -6.88 -0.72 3.81
C GLY A 268 -6.36 0.46 2.98
N LEU A 269 -5.95 0.21 1.73
CA LEU A 269 -5.53 1.24 0.80
C LEU A 269 -6.66 2.24 0.48
N MET A 270 -7.87 1.75 0.20
CA MET A 270 -9.02 2.59 -0.10
C MET A 270 -9.42 3.46 1.08
N VAL A 271 -9.50 2.89 2.28
CA VAL A 271 -9.83 3.60 3.52
C VAL A 271 -8.80 4.67 3.83
N PHE A 272 -7.51 4.34 3.72
CA PHE A 272 -6.42 5.28 3.96
C PHE A 272 -6.43 6.43 2.95
N ALA A 273 -6.60 6.12 1.66
CA ALA A 273 -6.69 7.14 0.61
C ALA A 273 -7.95 8.01 0.73
N MET A 274 -9.09 7.42 1.12
CA MET A 274 -10.33 8.17 1.38
C MET A 274 -10.21 9.07 2.60
N GLY A 275 -9.58 8.60 3.67
CA GLY A 275 -9.26 9.43 4.84
C GLY A 275 -8.42 10.64 4.44
N TRP A 276 -7.48 10.48 3.51
CA TRP A 276 -6.61 11.58 3.08
C TRP A 276 -7.39 12.62 2.31
N ARG A 277 -8.22 12.18 1.35
CA ARG A 277 -9.14 13.08 0.63
C ARG A 277 -10.11 13.80 1.57
N SER A 278 -10.61 13.10 2.58
CA SER A 278 -11.53 13.68 3.58
C SER A 278 -10.84 14.75 4.42
N PHE A 279 -9.60 14.52 4.81
CA PHE A 279 -8.77 15.50 5.50
C PHE A 279 -8.49 16.72 4.61
N THR A 280 -8.01 16.52 3.38
CA THR A 280 -7.58 17.62 2.51
C THR A 280 -8.73 18.45 1.96
N ASN A 281 -9.86 17.82 1.62
CA ASN A 281 -10.92 18.49 0.86
C ASN A 281 -12.04 19.03 1.77
N VAL A 282 -12.29 18.40 2.91
CA VAL A 282 -13.41 18.74 3.81
C VAL A 282 -13.01 18.80 5.28
N ASN A 283 -11.70 18.89 5.57
CA ASN A 283 -11.15 19.02 6.92
C ASN A 283 -11.69 17.95 7.90
N SER A 284 -11.86 16.72 7.42
CA SER A 284 -12.35 15.57 8.19
C SER A 284 -13.76 15.73 8.80
N ARG A 285 -14.54 16.73 8.36
CA ARG A 285 -15.93 16.95 8.80
C ARG A 285 -16.90 15.96 8.16
N MET A 286 -16.61 15.57 6.92
CA MET A 286 -17.39 14.62 6.12
C MET A 286 -16.45 13.55 5.54
N LEU A 287 -17.02 12.45 5.05
CA LEU A 287 -16.26 11.43 4.34
C LEU A 287 -16.30 11.70 2.84
N TYR A 288 -15.15 12.04 2.26
CA TYR A 288 -14.98 12.35 0.85
C TYR A 288 -14.54 11.09 0.09
N PHE A 289 -15.51 10.24 -0.28
CA PHE A 289 -15.22 9.04 -1.07
C PHE A 289 -14.80 9.41 -2.50
N ALA A 290 -15.57 10.30 -3.14
CA ALA A 290 -15.31 10.86 -4.47
C ALA A 290 -15.96 12.27 -4.57
N PRO A 291 -15.63 13.08 -5.61
CA PRO A 291 -16.21 14.42 -5.77
C PRO A 291 -17.75 14.45 -5.83
N ASP A 292 -18.34 13.41 -6.40
CA ASP A 292 -19.78 13.21 -6.58
C ASP A 292 -20.41 12.34 -5.49
N LEU A 293 -19.62 11.83 -4.54
CA LEU A 293 -20.08 10.95 -3.46
C LEU A 293 -19.41 11.31 -2.14
N VAL A 294 -19.97 12.33 -1.48
CA VAL A 294 -19.54 12.79 -0.15
C VAL A 294 -20.61 12.41 0.88
N PHE A 295 -20.17 11.77 1.97
CA PHE A 295 -21.04 11.33 3.06
C PHE A 295 -20.97 12.33 4.23
N ASN A 296 -22.09 12.99 4.47
CA ASN A 296 -22.39 13.70 5.71
C ASN A 296 -23.05 12.75 6.73
N GLU A 297 -23.40 13.26 7.91
CA GLU A 297 -24.13 12.51 8.96
C GLU A 297 -25.36 11.76 8.44
N TYR A 298 -26.17 12.45 7.63
CA TYR A 298 -27.38 11.88 7.05
C TYR A 298 -27.07 10.65 6.18
N ARG A 299 -26.13 10.76 5.23
CA ARG A 299 -25.75 9.66 4.34
C ARG A 299 -25.08 8.50 5.08
N MET A 300 -24.35 8.77 6.15
CA MET A 300 -23.78 7.73 7.01
C MET A 300 -24.87 6.89 7.68
N HIS A 301 -25.91 7.52 8.22
CA HIS A 301 -27.06 6.79 8.76
C HIS A 301 -27.86 6.08 7.67
N LYS A 302 -28.14 6.77 6.56
CA LYS A 302 -28.95 6.25 5.45
C LYS A 302 -28.34 5.01 4.79
N SER A 303 -27.02 4.96 4.67
CA SER A 303 -26.26 3.81 4.15
C SER A 303 -26.16 2.64 5.13
N ARG A 304 -26.60 2.79 6.39
CA ARG A 304 -26.45 1.82 7.48
C ARG A 304 -24.99 1.42 7.76
N MET A 305 -24.02 2.22 7.30
CA MET A 305 -22.59 2.06 7.57
C MET A 305 -22.10 3.00 8.67
N TYR A 306 -22.99 3.47 9.56
CA TYR A 306 -22.68 4.55 10.48
C TYR A 306 -21.45 4.25 11.36
N SER A 307 -21.39 3.07 11.99
CA SER A 307 -20.26 2.70 12.85
C SER A 307 -18.95 2.64 12.08
N GLN A 308 -18.94 2.03 10.89
CA GLN A 308 -17.76 1.98 10.02
C GLN A 308 -17.35 3.38 9.56
N CYS A 309 -18.32 4.23 9.22
CA CYS A 309 -18.09 5.61 8.79
C CYS A 309 -17.47 6.46 9.91
N VAL A 310 -17.93 6.30 11.16
CA VAL A 310 -17.34 6.99 12.32
C VAL A 310 -15.87 6.61 12.48
N ARG A 311 -15.52 5.33 12.36
CA ARG A 311 -14.12 4.88 12.44
C ARG A 311 -13.27 5.42 11.29
N MET A 312 -13.78 5.43 10.06
CA MET A 312 -13.10 6.04 8.92
C MET A 312 -12.91 7.55 9.09
N ARG A 313 -13.90 8.25 9.68
CA ARG A 313 -13.81 9.69 9.96
C ARG A 313 -12.75 9.95 11.02
N HIS A 314 -12.67 9.12 12.06
CA HIS A 314 -11.63 9.21 13.08
C HIS A 314 -10.23 9.07 12.46
N LEU A 315 -10.03 8.11 11.54
CA LEU A 315 -8.77 7.99 10.79
C LEU A 315 -8.42 9.28 10.03
N SER A 316 -9.40 9.91 9.38
CA SER A 316 -9.22 11.20 8.71
C SER A 316 -8.83 12.32 9.70
N GLN A 317 -9.41 12.34 10.90
CA GLN A 317 -9.10 13.32 11.94
C GLN A 317 -7.67 13.17 12.46
N GLU A 318 -7.20 11.93 12.63
CA GLU A 318 -5.81 11.64 13.00
C GLU A 318 -4.80 12.23 12.02
N PHE A 319 -5.11 12.30 10.71
CA PHE A 319 -4.24 12.94 9.73
C PHE A 319 -4.01 14.43 10.02
N GLY A 320 -5.06 15.14 10.46
CA GLY A 320 -4.98 16.53 10.89
C GLY A 320 -4.28 16.71 12.23
N TRP A 321 -4.62 15.89 13.22
CA TRP A 321 -3.98 15.95 14.55
C TRP A 321 -2.49 15.62 14.52
N LEU A 322 -2.10 14.63 13.72
CA LEU A 322 -0.70 14.26 13.51
C LEU A 322 0.02 15.12 12.47
N GLN A 323 -0.70 16.06 11.83
CA GLN A 323 -0.18 16.92 10.75
C GLN A 323 0.61 16.11 9.72
N ILE A 324 -0.03 15.09 9.15
CA ILE A 324 0.62 14.22 8.15
C ILE A 324 0.92 15.03 6.90
N THR A 325 2.17 14.97 6.47
CA THR A 325 2.61 15.63 5.25
C THR A 325 2.29 14.77 4.01
N PRO A 326 2.11 15.36 2.82
CA PRO A 326 1.89 14.59 1.60
C PRO A 326 2.96 13.53 1.36
N GLN A 327 4.22 13.85 1.64
CA GLN A 327 5.35 12.92 1.51
C GLN A 327 5.22 11.70 2.44
N GLU A 328 4.89 11.94 3.71
CA GLU A 328 4.66 10.86 4.68
C GLU A 328 3.45 10.00 4.25
N PHE A 329 2.36 10.62 3.82
CA PHE A 329 1.17 9.92 3.31
C PHE A 329 1.49 8.97 2.15
N LEU A 330 2.22 9.43 1.14
CA LEU A 330 2.59 8.62 -0.04
C LEU A 330 3.36 7.37 0.36
N CYS A 331 4.36 7.53 1.23
CA CYS A 331 5.18 6.40 1.69
C CYS A 331 4.39 5.45 2.61
N MET A 332 3.55 5.99 3.49
CA MET A 332 2.65 5.22 4.35
C MET A 332 1.65 4.40 3.54
N LYS A 333 1.06 4.98 2.47
CA LYS A 333 0.15 4.27 1.57
C LYS A 333 0.86 3.11 0.88
N ALA A 334 2.10 3.31 0.43
CA ALA A 334 2.90 2.22 -0.13
C ALA A 334 3.20 1.12 0.91
N LEU A 335 3.48 1.47 2.17
CA LEU A 335 3.68 0.49 3.25
C LEU A 335 2.41 -0.32 3.56
N LEU A 336 1.22 0.27 3.43
CA LEU A 336 -0.05 -0.46 3.57
C LEU A 336 -0.24 -1.54 2.52
N LEU A 337 0.24 -1.35 1.29
CA LEU A 337 0.23 -2.42 0.28
C LEU A 337 0.97 -3.65 0.81
N PHE A 338 2.10 -3.47 1.47
CA PHE A 338 2.93 -4.55 2.01
C PHE A 338 2.55 -4.99 3.43
N SER A 339 1.32 -4.74 3.89
CA SER A 339 0.91 -4.95 5.29
C SER A 339 0.13 -6.22 5.59
N ILE A 340 -0.24 -7.02 4.60
CA ILE A 340 -1.00 -8.27 4.80
C ILE A 340 -0.43 -9.36 3.88
N ILE A 341 -0.20 -10.55 4.42
CA ILE A 341 0.28 -11.71 3.67
C ILE A 341 -0.48 -12.99 4.05
N PRO A 342 -0.49 -14.03 3.20
CA PRO A 342 -0.96 -15.36 3.58
C PRO A 342 -0.21 -15.89 4.81
N VAL A 343 -0.88 -16.70 5.64
CA VAL A 343 -0.23 -17.39 6.77
C VAL A 343 0.86 -18.35 6.27
N ASP A 344 0.60 -19.03 5.15
CA ASP A 344 1.54 -19.95 4.49
C ASP A 344 2.77 -19.23 3.88
N GLY A 345 2.75 -17.89 3.89
CA GLY A 345 3.80 -17.06 3.29
C GLY A 345 3.62 -16.83 1.80
N LEU A 346 4.51 -16.00 1.25
CA LEU A 346 4.60 -15.70 -0.18
C LEU A 346 5.62 -16.62 -0.87
N LYS A 347 5.46 -16.81 -2.18
CA LYS A 347 6.41 -17.63 -2.98
C LYS A 347 7.82 -17.09 -2.89
N ASN A 348 7.99 -15.77 -2.92
CA ASN A 348 9.27 -15.11 -2.69
C ASN A 348 9.23 -14.20 -1.45
N GLN A 349 9.04 -14.81 -0.28
CA GLN A 349 9.00 -14.10 1.01
C GLN A 349 10.21 -13.20 1.25
N LYS A 350 11.43 -13.68 0.93
CA LYS A 350 12.67 -12.91 1.14
C LYS A 350 12.67 -11.59 0.37
N PHE A 351 12.26 -11.63 -0.90
CA PHE A 351 12.19 -10.42 -1.71
C PHE A 351 11.09 -9.46 -1.22
N PHE A 352 9.95 -10.00 -0.78
CA PHE A 352 8.91 -9.20 -0.15
C PHE A 352 9.41 -8.47 1.11
N ASP A 353 10.13 -9.18 2.00
CA ASP A 353 10.65 -8.61 3.24
C ASP A 353 11.69 -7.51 2.95
N GLU A 354 12.59 -7.76 1.99
CA GLU A 354 13.54 -6.74 1.51
C GLU A 354 12.84 -5.53 0.92
N LEU A 355 11.79 -5.75 0.12
CA LEU A 355 11.01 -4.68 -0.49
C LEU A 355 10.31 -3.83 0.58
N ARG A 356 9.59 -4.46 1.51
CA ARG A 356 8.94 -3.77 2.64
C ARG A 356 9.95 -2.98 3.46
N MET A 357 11.11 -3.58 3.77
CA MET A 357 12.18 -2.91 4.52
C MET A 357 12.72 -1.67 3.79
N ASN A 358 12.76 -1.67 2.45
CA ASN A 358 13.17 -0.49 1.69
C ASN A 358 12.18 0.67 1.83
N TYR A 359 10.87 0.41 1.82
CA TYR A 359 9.85 1.44 2.07
C TYR A 359 9.88 1.94 3.52
N ILE A 360 10.19 1.07 4.49
CA ILE A 360 10.37 1.46 5.90
C ILE A 360 11.53 2.44 6.04
N LYS A 361 12.69 2.09 5.47
CA LYS A 361 13.87 2.97 5.45
C LYS A 361 13.61 4.29 4.75
N GLU A 362 12.75 4.30 3.74
CA GLU A 362 12.38 5.55 3.07
C GLU A 362 11.51 6.42 3.97
N LEU A 363 10.55 5.85 4.69
CA LEU A 363 9.78 6.60 5.69
C LEU A 363 10.71 7.23 6.74
N ASP A 364 11.70 6.48 7.24
CA ASP A 364 12.72 7.01 8.16
C ASP A 364 13.49 8.20 7.56
N ARG A 365 13.90 8.11 6.29
CA ARG A 365 14.57 9.21 5.59
C ARG A 365 13.69 10.44 5.48
N ILE A 366 12.42 10.28 5.10
CA ILE A 366 11.46 11.39 4.98
C ILE A 366 11.32 12.12 6.32
N ILE A 367 11.23 11.37 7.41
CA ILE A 367 11.15 11.94 8.76
C ILE A 367 12.42 12.69 9.13
N ALA A 368 13.59 12.10 8.86
CA ALA A 368 14.90 12.67 9.18
C ALA A 368 15.20 13.94 8.36
N CYS A 369 14.71 14.05 7.12
CA CYS A 369 14.88 15.27 6.32
C CYS A 369 14.23 16.50 6.97
N LYS A 370 13.09 16.34 7.65
CA LYS A 370 12.38 17.44 8.32
C LYS A 370 12.74 17.63 9.79
N ARG A 371 13.50 16.72 10.39
CA ARG A 371 13.79 16.72 11.84
C ARG A 371 15.25 16.39 12.10
N LYS A 372 15.94 17.28 12.81
CA LYS A 372 17.37 17.12 13.15
C LYS A 372 17.63 16.26 14.41
N ASN A 373 16.64 16.11 15.29
CA ASN A 373 16.81 15.40 16.57
C ASN A 373 16.38 13.92 16.47
N PRO A 374 17.27 12.94 16.76
CA PRO A 374 16.97 11.51 16.70
C PRO A 374 15.74 11.08 17.52
N THR A 375 15.56 11.60 18.73
CA THR A 375 14.42 11.25 19.59
C THR A 375 13.09 11.72 19.00
N SER A 376 13.11 12.88 18.34
CA SER A 376 11.94 13.42 17.62
C SER A 376 11.62 12.58 16.37
N CYS A 377 12.65 12.11 15.66
CA CYS A 377 12.49 11.20 14.52
C CYS A 377 11.86 9.88 14.95
N SER A 378 12.38 9.23 15.99
CA SER A 378 11.83 7.96 16.51
C SER A 378 10.39 8.10 16.98
N ARG A 379 10.06 9.20 17.69
CA ARG A 379 8.68 9.47 18.12
C ARG A 379 7.75 9.67 16.92
N ARG A 380 8.19 10.39 15.89
CA ARG A 380 7.40 10.58 14.67
C ARG A 380 7.18 9.25 13.96
N PHE A 381 8.23 8.46 13.78
CA PHE A 381 8.14 7.15 13.13
C PHE A 381 7.14 6.25 13.85
N TYR A 382 7.20 6.20 15.19
CA TYR A 382 6.23 5.48 16.02
C TYR A 382 4.79 5.98 15.79
N GLN A 383 4.56 7.29 15.81
CA GLN A 383 3.22 7.87 15.58
C GLN A 383 2.65 7.46 14.21
N LEU A 384 3.46 7.56 13.13
CA LEU A 384 3.03 7.22 11.79
C LEU A 384 2.75 5.73 11.64
N THR A 385 3.64 4.88 12.14
CA THR A 385 3.48 3.42 12.06
C THR A 385 2.35 2.90 12.96
N LYS A 386 2.09 3.53 14.10
CA LYS A 386 0.92 3.25 14.93
C LYS A 386 -0.40 3.56 14.19
N LEU A 387 -0.40 4.62 13.39
CA LEU A 387 -1.54 4.93 12.54
C LEU A 387 -1.73 3.90 11.43
N LEU A 388 -0.66 3.37 10.84
CA LEU A 388 -0.75 2.26 9.88
C LEU A 388 -1.37 1.02 10.51
N ASP A 389 -0.98 0.70 11.76
CA ASP A 389 -1.53 -0.44 12.49
C ASP A 389 -3.02 -0.26 12.79
N SER A 390 -3.49 0.98 13.04
CA SER A 390 -4.91 1.27 13.32
C SER A 390 -5.83 1.14 12.10
N VAL A 391 -5.28 1.16 10.87
CA VAL A 391 -6.06 0.94 9.64
C VAL A 391 -6.54 -0.51 9.54
N GLN A 392 -5.75 -1.47 10.01
CA GLN A 392 -6.05 -2.91 9.90
C GLN A 392 -7.41 -3.31 10.50
N PRO A 393 -7.75 -2.95 11.76
CA PRO A 393 -9.06 -3.29 12.32
C PRO A 393 -10.22 -2.57 11.61
N ILE A 394 -10.02 -1.36 11.06
CA ILE A 394 -11.05 -0.65 10.29
C ILE A 394 -11.31 -1.41 8.98
N ALA A 395 -10.24 -1.79 8.27
CA ALA A 395 -10.35 -2.58 7.05
C ALA A 395 -11.02 -3.94 7.30
N ARG A 396 -10.71 -4.61 8.41
CA ARG A 396 -11.33 -5.89 8.78
C ARG A 396 -12.84 -5.77 9.02
N GLU A 397 -13.30 -4.71 9.69
CA GLU A 397 -14.74 -4.47 9.88
C GLU A 397 -15.47 -4.14 8.58
N LEU A 398 -14.82 -3.40 7.68
CA LEU A 398 -15.37 -3.13 6.35
C LEU A 398 -15.40 -4.38 5.47
N HIS A 399 -14.40 -5.25 5.56
CA HIS A 399 -14.44 -6.57 4.93
C HIS A 399 -15.64 -7.38 5.43
N GLN A 400 -15.86 -7.44 6.74
CA GLN A 400 -17.04 -8.11 7.31
C GLN A 400 -18.35 -7.50 6.77
N PHE A 401 -18.47 -6.17 6.83
CA PHE A 401 -19.66 -5.47 6.35
C PHE A 401 -19.95 -5.75 4.86
N THR A 402 -18.92 -5.63 4.01
CA THR A 402 -19.07 -5.84 2.56
C THR A 402 -19.37 -7.29 2.20
N PHE A 403 -18.81 -8.26 2.93
CA PHE A 403 -19.13 -9.66 2.76
C PHE A 403 -20.58 -9.98 3.16
N ASP A 404 -21.04 -9.48 4.31
CA ASP A 404 -22.42 -9.65 4.75
C ASP A 404 -23.42 -8.99 3.79
N LEU A 405 -23.04 -7.84 3.24
CA LEU A 405 -23.82 -7.13 2.23
C LEU A 405 -23.88 -7.90 0.91
N LEU A 406 -22.75 -8.47 0.45
CA LEU A 406 -22.70 -9.27 -0.78
C LEU A 406 -23.63 -10.48 -0.69
N ILE A 407 -23.64 -11.18 0.45
CA ILE A 407 -24.53 -12.34 0.68
C ILE A 407 -26.01 -11.94 0.59
N LYS A 408 -26.35 -10.73 1.07
CA LYS A 408 -27.74 -10.22 1.12
C LYS A 408 -28.11 -9.35 -0.08
N SER A 409 -27.19 -9.10 -1.01
CA SER A 409 -27.30 -8.12 -2.10
C SER A 409 -28.63 -8.20 -2.86
N HIS A 410 -29.03 -9.41 -3.27
CA HIS A 410 -30.29 -9.67 -3.98
C HIS A 410 -31.56 -9.34 -3.17
N MET A 411 -31.49 -9.37 -1.83
CA MET A 411 -32.62 -9.05 -0.96
C MET A 411 -32.74 -7.55 -0.68
N VAL A 412 -31.65 -6.80 -0.88
CA VAL A 412 -31.56 -5.37 -0.53
C VAL A 412 -31.33 -4.46 -1.73
N SER A 413 -31.39 -5.03 -2.94
CA SER A 413 -31.21 -4.34 -4.23
C SER A 413 -29.92 -3.52 -4.31
N VAL A 414 -28.83 -4.05 -3.74
CA VAL A 414 -27.49 -3.44 -3.85
C VAL A 414 -26.69 -4.16 -4.91
N ASP A 415 -26.17 -3.40 -5.86
CA ASP A 415 -25.38 -3.93 -6.96
C ASP A 415 -23.91 -4.09 -6.56
N PHE A 416 -23.31 -5.19 -7.04
CA PHE A 416 -21.88 -5.46 -6.92
C PHE A 416 -21.30 -5.69 -8.31
N PRO A 417 -20.36 -4.85 -8.73
CA PRO A 417 -19.57 -5.09 -9.92
C PRO A 417 -18.79 -6.42 -9.85
N GLU A 418 -18.51 -7.03 -11.01
CA GLU A 418 -18.01 -8.40 -11.12
C GLU A 418 -16.67 -8.59 -10.39
N MET A 419 -15.71 -7.69 -10.60
CA MET A 419 -14.37 -7.80 -10.00
C MET A 419 -14.45 -7.66 -8.47
N MET A 420 -15.26 -6.73 -7.99
CA MET A 420 -15.49 -6.54 -6.56
C MET A 420 -16.15 -7.75 -5.93
N ALA A 421 -17.20 -8.30 -6.56
CA ALA A 421 -17.89 -9.49 -6.09
C ALA A 421 -16.94 -10.71 -6.03
N GLU A 422 -16.07 -10.87 -7.02
CA GLU A 422 -15.06 -11.95 -7.05
C GLU A 422 -14.06 -11.81 -5.89
N ILE A 423 -13.45 -10.64 -5.72
CA ILE A 423 -12.47 -10.41 -4.64
C ILE A 423 -13.11 -10.61 -3.27
N ILE A 424 -14.32 -10.06 -3.07
CA ILE A 424 -15.04 -10.20 -1.80
C ILE A 424 -15.40 -11.67 -1.55
N SER A 425 -15.97 -12.37 -2.52
CA SER A 425 -16.40 -13.76 -2.33
C SER A 425 -15.25 -14.74 -2.12
N VAL A 426 -14.09 -14.51 -2.74
CA VAL A 426 -12.94 -15.44 -2.68
C VAL A 426 -11.97 -15.10 -1.55
N GLN A 427 -11.68 -13.83 -1.33
CA GLN A 427 -10.56 -13.42 -0.48
C GLN A 427 -11.01 -13.01 0.93
N VAL A 428 -12.15 -12.33 1.06
CA VAL A 428 -12.63 -11.87 2.38
C VAL A 428 -12.87 -13.02 3.36
N PRO A 429 -13.45 -14.17 2.97
CA PRO A 429 -13.54 -15.33 3.87
C PRO A 429 -12.19 -15.77 4.43
N LYS A 430 -11.12 -15.73 3.62
CA LYS A 430 -9.75 -16.08 4.06
C LYS A 430 -9.21 -15.06 5.06
N ILE A 431 -9.52 -13.77 4.84
CA ILE A 431 -9.16 -12.69 5.77
C ILE A 431 -9.86 -12.89 7.12
N LEU A 432 -11.16 -13.11 7.10
CA LEU A 432 -11.99 -13.24 8.30
C LEU A 432 -11.70 -14.53 9.08
N SER A 433 -11.37 -15.62 8.38
CA SER A 433 -11.00 -16.91 8.99
C SER A 433 -9.55 -17.00 9.47
N GLY A 434 -8.76 -15.93 9.36
CA GLY A 434 -7.36 -15.91 9.82
C GLY A 434 -6.37 -16.68 8.94
N LYS A 435 -6.70 -16.96 7.66
CA LYS A 435 -5.74 -17.55 6.69
C LYS A 435 -4.75 -16.53 6.13
N VAL A 436 -4.92 -15.27 6.49
CA VAL A 436 -3.96 -14.20 6.23
C VAL A 436 -3.58 -13.56 7.55
N LYS A 437 -2.36 -13.02 7.61
CA LYS A 437 -1.85 -12.31 8.77
C LYS A 437 -1.49 -10.87 8.40
N PRO A 438 -2.04 -9.87 9.12
CA PRO A 438 -1.52 -8.51 9.06
C PRO A 438 -0.11 -8.46 9.67
N ILE A 439 0.76 -7.63 9.08
CA ILE A 439 2.12 -7.36 9.53
C ILE A 439 2.11 -6.00 10.22
N TYR A 440 1.92 -6.04 11.53
CA TYR A 440 1.97 -4.86 12.39
C TYR A 440 3.40 -4.35 12.57
N PHE A 441 3.53 -3.05 12.82
CA PHE A 441 4.78 -2.44 13.25
C PHE A 441 5.02 -2.62 14.75
N HIS A 442 3.94 -2.57 15.53
CA HIS A 442 3.98 -2.67 16.97
C HIS A 442 3.23 -3.92 17.45
N THR A 443 3.75 -4.56 18.50
CA THR A 443 3.02 -5.62 19.20
C THR A 443 1.73 -5.04 19.78
N GLN A 444 0.61 -5.73 19.53
CA GLN A 444 -0.72 -5.33 20.02
C GLN A 444 -0.85 -5.47 21.53
#